data_AF-A0A1Y5FDM3-F1
#
_entry.id   AF-A0A1Y5FDM3-F1
#
_cell.length_a   1.000
_cell.length_b   1.000
_cell.length_c   1.000
_cell.angle_alpha   90.00
_cell.angle_beta   90.00
_cell.angle_gamma   90.00
#
_symmetry.space_group_name_H-M   'P 1'
#
loop_
_entity.id
_entity.type
_entity.pdbx_description
1 polymer ?
#
loop_
_entity_poly.entity_id
_entity_poly.type
_entity_poly.pdbx_seq_one_letter_code
_entity_poly.pdbx_strand_id
1 'polypeptide(L)'
;MKVTDDLTSKNYLIKLNDAQADLVVAKEQEIENLDKFYDLKKADTKLTGDIDLINIKDRHQNDISEQILSKQQRLDSIKSNFANEQTKLEKEKKLLTDSHQEKIHDINNIYDYKYRDSYDIANTKAKDINLETTETIHKLQDESDRIILDLNFKSKIHSDVKERENNKKISAQEQQHVKMAKRTDDSYERKVAAAVIDHENKLSDQNHKQLVERNERHKFHNFEMKAKEEHHKELLLQEDKSFKQKYNLMAKSHQSILDRVKERFNNQVNSIVKNQMKYKKNISEKAGDDFYKVSSINPSIKEGITDYEVSIKVPEHEKENVRLTAHGRKVTVSLTRRFQDELTSEDGSTSKSKRSEIFTKKMETSQILNPRQITQSYHEGILTFKVAKL
;
A
#
# COMPACT_ATOMS: atom_id res chain seq x y z
N MET A 1 64.66 -223.54 -139.00
CA MET A 1 65.52 -223.79 -140.17
C MET A 1 66.23 -222.48 -140.50
N LYS A 2 67.52 -222.32 -140.15
CA LYS A 2 68.48 -221.28 -140.62
C LYS A 2 68.15 -219.80 -140.22
N VAL A 3 69.06 -218.81 -140.14
CA VAL A 3 70.46 -218.62 -139.67
C VAL A 3 70.74 -217.10 -139.75
N THR A 4 71.59 -216.51 -138.88
CA THR A 4 71.95 -215.05 -138.79
C THR A 4 70.78 -214.08 -138.49
N ASP A 5 70.96 -212.90 -137.87
CA ASP A 5 72.12 -212.29 -137.20
C ASP A 5 71.69 -211.36 -136.03
N ASP A 6 72.59 -211.06 -135.07
CA ASP A 6 72.16 -210.72 -133.68
C ASP A 6 72.88 -209.53 -132.97
N LEU A 7 73.80 -208.77 -133.63
CA LEU A 7 74.67 -207.81 -132.90
C LEU A 7 74.45 -206.29 -133.15
N THR A 8 73.86 -205.87 -134.27
CA THR A 8 73.84 -204.44 -134.64
C THR A 8 72.79 -203.61 -133.88
N SER A 9 71.66 -204.21 -133.53
CA SER A 9 70.52 -203.52 -132.90
C SER A 9 70.78 -202.95 -131.51
N LYS A 10 71.81 -203.43 -130.79
CA LYS A 10 72.06 -203.03 -129.40
C LYS A 10 72.98 -201.81 -129.25
N ASN A 11 73.93 -201.63 -130.17
CA ASN A 11 74.89 -200.51 -130.11
C ASN A 11 74.33 -199.18 -130.66
N TYR A 12 73.28 -199.22 -131.49
CA TYR A 12 72.66 -197.99 -132.01
C TYR A 12 71.77 -197.30 -130.95
N LEU A 13 71.08 -198.07 -130.11
CA LEU A 13 70.18 -197.55 -129.06
C LEU A 13 70.93 -196.85 -127.92
N ILE A 14 72.15 -197.29 -127.57
CA ILE A 14 72.95 -196.66 -126.52
C ILE A 14 73.44 -195.28 -126.99
N LYS A 15 73.98 -195.18 -128.22
CA LYS A 15 74.46 -193.91 -128.78
C LYS A 15 73.38 -192.84 -128.96
N LEU A 16 72.11 -193.23 -129.15
CA LEU A 16 71.02 -192.27 -129.28
C LEU A 16 70.64 -191.64 -127.92
N ASN A 17 70.78 -192.40 -126.82
CA ASN A 17 70.39 -191.97 -125.49
C ASN A 17 71.43 -191.00 -124.89
N ASP A 18 72.73 -191.26 -125.10
CA ASP A 18 73.81 -190.36 -124.68
C ASP A 18 73.70 -188.98 -125.38
N ALA A 19 73.42 -188.98 -126.69
CA ALA A 19 73.18 -187.75 -127.45
C ALA A 19 71.96 -186.94 -126.97
N GLN A 20 71.00 -187.58 -126.30
CA GLN A 20 69.82 -186.92 -125.75
C GLN A 20 70.09 -186.33 -124.35
N ALA A 21 71.03 -186.89 -123.59
CA ALA A 21 71.46 -186.35 -122.29
C ALA A 21 72.29 -185.05 -122.45
N ASP A 22 73.25 -185.02 -123.38
CA ASP A 22 74.09 -183.84 -123.62
C ASP A 22 73.27 -182.59 -124.02
N LEU A 23 72.15 -182.80 -124.73
CA LEU A 23 71.28 -181.72 -125.19
C LEU A 23 70.45 -181.10 -124.05
N VAL A 24 70.16 -181.86 -122.99
CA VAL A 24 69.50 -181.34 -121.78
C VAL A 24 70.48 -180.47 -120.97
N VAL A 25 71.71 -180.94 -120.76
CA VAL A 25 72.76 -180.18 -120.04
C VAL A 25 73.05 -178.84 -120.72
N ALA A 26 73.11 -178.83 -122.07
CA ALA A 26 73.28 -177.60 -122.84
C ALA A 26 72.13 -176.59 -122.63
N LYS A 27 70.90 -177.07 -122.43
CA LYS A 27 69.71 -176.21 -122.20
C LYS A 27 69.63 -175.68 -120.78
N GLU A 28 70.09 -176.42 -119.77
CA GLU A 28 70.16 -175.93 -118.39
C GLU A 28 71.17 -174.77 -118.26
N GLN A 29 72.32 -174.86 -118.93
CA GLN A 29 73.30 -173.76 -118.97
C GLN A 29 72.80 -172.51 -119.69
N GLU A 30 71.90 -172.63 -120.67
CA GLU A 30 71.29 -171.48 -121.35
C GLU A 30 70.31 -170.74 -120.42
N ILE A 31 69.58 -171.47 -119.57
CA ILE A 31 68.64 -170.90 -118.58
C ILE A 31 69.40 -170.18 -117.46
N GLU A 32 70.47 -170.77 -116.91
CA GLU A 32 71.24 -170.15 -115.81
C GLU A 32 71.91 -168.83 -116.23
N ASN A 33 72.25 -168.68 -117.52
CA ASN A 33 72.80 -167.43 -118.06
C ASN A 33 71.73 -166.35 -118.29
N LEU A 34 70.48 -166.73 -118.53
CA LEU A 34 69.35 -165.81 -118.71
C LEU A 34 68.93 -165.14 -117.39
N ASP A 35 68.90 -165.88 -116.27
CA ASP A 35 68.56 -165.32 -114.96
C ASP A 35 69.60 -164.27 -114.50
N LYS A 36 70.90 -164.56 -114.66
CA LYS A 36 71.99 -163.63 -114.32
C LYS A 36 71.91 -162.30 -115.10
N PHE A 37 71.40 -162.32 -116.33
CA PHE A 37 71.20 -161.11 -117.11
C PHE A 37 70.02 -160.27 -116.60
N TYR A 38 68.97 -160.91 -116.07
CA TYR A 38 67.79 -160.22 -115.57
C TYR A 38 68.04 -159.47 -114.25
N ASP A 39 68.80 -160.07 -113.33
CA ASP A 39 69.13 -159.43 -112.04
C ASP A 39 70.02 -158.19 -112.21
N LEU A 40 70.99 -158.23 -113.14
CA LEU A 40 71.80 -157.06 -113.50
C LEU A 40 70.93 -155.89 -113.99
N LYS A 41 69.95 -156.16 -114.86
CA LYS A 41 69.04 -155.14 -115.40
C LYS A 41 68.09 -154.55 -114.34
N LYS A 42 67.79 -155.32 -113.30
CA LYS A 42 66.96 -154.92 -112.15
C LYS A 42 67.72 -154.05 -111.15
N ALA A 43 69.04 -154.17 -111.08
CA ALA A 43 69.89 -153.29 -110.28
C ALA A 43 70.05 -151.89 -110.94
N ASP A 44 70.29 -151.86 -112.25
CA ASP A 44 70.52 -150.63 -113.02
C ASP A 44 69.28 -149.70 -113.04
N THR A 45 68.08 -150.29 -113.12
CA THR A 45 66.80 -149.57 -113.04
C THR A 45 66.49 -149.01 -111.65
N LYS A 46 67.10 -149.54 -110.57
CA LYS A 46 67.04 -148.91 -109.24
C LYS A 46 67.96 -147.70 -109.14
N LEU A 47 69.20 -147.82 -109.64
CA LEU A 47 70.20 -146.75 -109.58
C LEU A 47 69.72 -145.48 -110.30
N THR A 48 69.09 -145.64 -111.46
CA THR A 48 68.51 -144.51 -112.22
C THR A 48 67.36 -143.82 -111.48
N GLY A 49 66.50 -144.57 -110.80
CA GLY A 49 65.40 -144.00 -110.01
C GLY A 49 65.86 -143.15 -108.81
N ASP A 50 66.92 -143.56 -108.11
CA ASP A 50 67.45 -142.82 -106.97
C ASP A 50 68.12 -141.48 -107.40
N ILE A 51 68.74 -141.43 -108.58
CA ILE A 51 69.37 -140.22 -109.14
C ILE A 51 68.31 -139.14 -109.45
N ASP A 52 67.19 -139.53 -110.07
CA ASP A 52 66.10 -138.58 -110.39
C ASP A 52 65.44 -138.01 -109.12
N LEU A 53 65.33 -138.82 -108.06
CA LEU A 53 64.76 -138.39 -106.78
C LEU A 53 65.60 -137.31 -106.09
N ILE A 54 66.93 -137.38 -106.20
CA ILE A 54 67.85 -136.35 -105.68
C ILE A 54 67.70 -135.05 -106.48
N ASN A 55 67.68 -135.12 -107.82
CA ASN A 55 67.55 -133.96 -108.70
C ASN A 55 66.25 -133.15 -108.46
N ILE A 56 65.14 -133.83 -108.12
CA ILE A 56 63.86 -133.16 -107.80
C ILE A 56 63.97 -132.38 -106.47
N LYS A 57 64.64 -132.96 -105.47
CA LYS A 57 64.78 -132.34 -104.14
C LYS A 57 65.58 -131.03 -104.20
N ASP A 58 66.68 -131.00 -104.95
CA ASP A 58 67.53 -129.81 -105.07
C ASP A 58 66.81 -128.65 -105.80
N ARG A 59 65.97 -128.96 -106.81
CA ARG A 59 65.13 -127.94 -107.46
C ARG A 59 64.15 -127.29 -106.49
N HIS A 60 63.41 -128.08 -105.71
CA HIS A 60 62.46 -127.55 -104.73
C HIS A 60 63.15 -126.70 -103.64
N GLN A 61 64.38 -127.04 -103.25
CA GLN A 61 65.11 -126.29 -102.24
C GLN A 61 65.58 -124.90 -102.75
N ASN A 62 65.89 -124.78 -104.05
CA ASN A 62 66.17 -123.50 -104.69
C ASN A 62 64.91 -122.63 -104.83
N ASP A 63 63.79 -123.17 -105.31
CA ASP A 63 62.52 -122.43 -105.46
C ASP A 63 62.04 -121.82 -104.13
N ILE A 64 62.15 -122.57 -103.02
CA ILE A 64 61.82 -122.07 -101.68
C ILE A 64 62.73 -120.91 -101.28
N SER A 65 64.02 -120.97 -101.61
CA SER A 65 65.02 -119.95 -101.26
C SER A 65 64.78 -118.63 -102.01
N GLU A 66 64.45 -118.68 -103.31
CA GLU A 66 64.07 -117.48 -104.08
C GLU A 66 62.79 -116.83 -103.55
N GLN A 67 61.76 -117.61 -103.19
CA GLN A 67 60.52 -117.06 -102.64
C GLN A 67 60.72 -116.36 -101.29
N ILE A 68 61.66 -116.81 -100.46
CA ILE A 68 62.00 -116.15 -99.19
C ILE A 68 62.67 -114.80 -99.45
N LEU A 69 63.67 -114.76 -100.35
CA LEU A 69 64.36 -113.52 -100.75
C LEU A 69 63.38 -112.48 -101.33
N SER A 70 62.49 -112.90 -102.23
CA SER A 70 61.42 -112.08 -102.81
C SER A 70 60.51 -111.46 -101.74
N LYS A 71 60.06 -112.25 -100.77
CA LYS A 71 59.20 -111.77 -99.67
C LYS A 71 59.94 -110.81 -98.73
N GLN A 72 61.23 -111.02 -98.50
CA GLN A 72 62.03 -110.15 -97.65
C GLN A 72 62.21 -108.75 -98.25
N GLN A 73 62.55 -108.65 -99.54
CA GLN A 73 62.64 -107.37 -100.26
C GLN A 73 61.30 -106.60 -100.26
N ARG A 74 60.18 -107.33 -100.38
CA ARG A 74 58.83 -106.74 -100.28
C ARG A 74 58.51 -106.23 -98.87
N LEU A 75 59.03 -106.86 -97.81
CA LEU A 75 58.85 -106.39 -96.44
C LEU A 75 59.62 -105.09 -96.17
N ASP A 76 60.87 -105.01 -96.64
CA ASP A 76 61.74 -103.86 -96.37
C ASP A 76 61.31 -102.61 -97.15
N SER A 77 60.79 -102.78 -98.37
CA SER A 77 60.16 -101.69 -99.13
C SER A 77 58.90 -101.14 -98.43
N ILE A 78 58.05 -102.00 -97.84
CA ILE A 78 56.89 -101.57 -97.06
C ILE A 78 57.33 -100.78 -95.80
N LYS A 79 58.35 -101.25 -95.07
CA LYS A 79 58.89 -100.53 -93.90
C LYS A 79 59.41 -99.13 -94.26
N SER A 80 60.16 -99.03 -95.36
CA SER A 80 60.69 -97.75 -95.85
C SER A 80 59.58 -96.77 -96.21
N ASN A 81 58.54 -97.22 -96.92
CA ASN A 81 57.38 -96.40 -97.26
C ASN A 81 56.62 -95.93 -96.01
N PHE A 82 56.41 -96.80 -95.03
CA PHE A 82 55.73 -96.44 -93.78
C PHE A 82 56.48 -95.35 -92.99
N ALA A 83 57.82 -95.45 -92.88
CA ALA A 83 58.64 -94.43 -92.23
C ALA A 83 58.58 -93.07 -92.98
N ASN A 84 58.57 -93.11 -94.32
CA ASN A 84 58.43 -91.91 -95.15
C ASN A 84 57.05 -91.26 -95.04
N GLU A 85 55.97 -92.03 -94.91
CA GLU A 85 54.63 -91.48 -94.66
C GLU A 85 54.52 -90.89 -93.26
N GLN A 86 55.02 -91.57 -92.22
CA GLN A 86 54.98 -91.07 -90.85
C GLN A 86 55.69 -89.71 -90.72
N THR A 87 56.87 -89.55 -91.32
CA THR A 87 57.62 -88.28 -91.29
C THR A 87 56.99 -87.15 -92.11
N LYS A 88 56.21 -87.46 -93.17
CA LYS A 88 55.37 -86.46 -93.86
C LYS A 88 54.23 -85.98 -92.97
N LEU A 89 53.53 -86.92 -92.34
CA LEU A 89 52.34 -86.67 -91.53
C LEU A 89 52.67 -85.84 -90.27
N GLU A 90 53.85 -86.06 -89.67
CA GLU A 90 54.36 -85.20 -88.58
C GLU A 90 54.68 -83.77 -89.04
N LYS A 91 55.23 -83.59 -90.25
CA LYS A 91 55.50 -82.25 -90.81
C LYS A 91 54.22 -81.48 -91.11
N GLU A 92 53.22 -82.13 -91.70
CA GLU A 92 51.91 -81.52 -91.95
C GLU A 92 51.21 -81.13 -90.64
N LYS A 93 51.22 -82.02 -89.64
CA LYS A 93 50.67 -81.73 -88.30
C LYS A 93 51.35 -80.51 -87.66
N LYS A 94 52.67 -80.37 -87.80
CA LYS A 94 53.40 -79.21 -87.28
C LYS A 94 52.99 -77.92 -88.01
N LEU A 95 53.04 -77.90 -89.35
CA LEU A 95 52.64 -76.74 -90.16
C LEU A 95 51.21 -76.26 -89.85
N LEU A 96 50.28 -77.20 -89.67
CA LEU A 96 48.89 -76.88 -89.31
C LEU A 96 48.78 -76.27 -87.90
N THR A 97 49.59 -76.75 -86.95
CA THR A 97 49.62 -76.23 -85.58
C THR A 97 50.18 -74.81 -85.54
N ASP A 98 51.29 -74.57 -86.22
CA ASP A 98 51.95 -73.26 -86.29
C ASP A 98 50.99 -72.22 -86.95
N SER A 99 50.33 -72.57 -88.06
CA SER A 99 49.33 -71.72 -88.73
C SER A 99 48.10 -71.41 -87.86
N HIS A 100 47.69 -72.31 -86.98
CA HIS A 100 46.61 -72.04 -86.02
C HIS A 100 47.03 -71.07 -84.91
N GLN A 101 48.29 -71.12 -84.46
CA GLN A 101 48.80 -70.19 -83.45
C GLN A 101 48.92 -68.75 -83.99
N GLU A 102 49.40 -68.58 -85.24
CA GLU A 102 49.43 -67.27 -85.90
C GLU A 102 48.04 -66.64 -85.99
N LYS A 103 47.04 -67.40 -86.46
CA LYS A 103 45.63 -66.92 -86.53
C LYS A 103 45.07 -66.52 -85.18
N ILE A 104 45.38 -67.24 -84.10
CA ILE A 104 44.95 -66.88 -82.74
C ILE A 104 45.62 -65.57 -82.30
N HIS A 105 46.90 -65.39 -82.60
CA HIS A 105 47.62 -64.16 -82.29
C HIS A 105 47.05 -62.94 -83.02
N ASP A 106 46.81 -63.06 -84.33
CA ASP A 106 46.19 -62.00 -85.14
C ASP A 106 44.79 -61.61 -84.64
N ILE A 107 43.95 -62.59 -84.30
CA ILE A 107 42.62 -62.36 -83.75
C ILE A 107 42.70 -61.58 -82.43
N ASN A 108 43.60 -61.97 -81.52
CA ASN A 108 43.77 -61.28 -80.24
C ASN A 108 44.23 -59.82 -80.44
N ASN A 109 45.19 -59.58 -81.34
CA ASN A 109 45.67 -58.24 -81.67
C ASN A 109 44.53 -57.33 -82.21
N ILE A 110 43.62 -57.88 -83.03
CA ILE A 110 42.45 -57.16 -83.55
C ILE A 110 41.46 -56.82 -82.41
N TYR A 111 41.25 -57.72 -81.45
CA TYR A 111 40.37 -57.44 -80.31
C TYR A 111 40.98 -56.39 -79.37
N ASP A 112 42.26 -56.49 -79.03
CA ASP A 112 42.96 -55.52 -78.18
C ASP A 112 42.91 -54.10 -78.77
N TYR A 113 43.09 -53.97 -80.10
CA TYR A 113 42.94 -52.69 -80.79
C TYR A 113 41.51 -52.12 -80.65
N LYS A 114 40.47 -52.95 -80.89
CA LYS A 114 39.07 -52.55 -80.76
C LYS A 114 38.69 -52.15 -79.32
N TYR A 115 39.23 -52.84 -78.31
CA TYR A 115 38.99 -52.48 -76.91
C TYR A 115 39.62 -51.14 -76.55
N ARG A 116 40.84 -50.85 -77.02
CA ARG A 116 41.51 -49.56 -76.82
C ARG A 116 40.78 -48.41 -77.52
N ASP A 117 40.46 -48.57 -78.80
CA ASP A 117 39.72 -47.57 -79.58
C ASP A 117 38.36 -47.24 -78.95
N SER A 118 37.59 -48.26 -78.56
CA SER A 118 36.31 -48.08 -77.86
C SER A 118 36.46 -47.38 -76.50
N TYR A 119 37.53 -47.68 -75.75
CA TYR A 119 37.82 -47.03 -74.47
C TYR A 119 38.20 -45.55 -74.66
N ASP A 120 39.05 -45.24 -75.64
CA ASP A 120 39.47 -43.87 -75.93
C ASP A 120 38.29 -43.03 -76.45
N ILE A 121 37.42 -43.59 -77.30
CA ILE A 121 36.17 -42.96 -77.74
C ILE A 121 35.19 -42.72 -76.57
N ALA A 122 35.12 -43.63 -75.60
CA ALA A 122 34.30 -43.45 -74.41
C ALA A 122 34.87 -42.34 -73.50
N ASN A 123 36.19 -42.28 -73.36
CA ASN A 123 36.91 -41.31 -72.53
C ASN A 123 36.85 -39.88 -73.12
N THR A 124 36.94 -39.72 -74.45
CA THR A 124 36.73 -38.41 -75.09
C THR A 124 35.30 -37.93 -74.88
N LYS A 125 34.29 -38.76 -75.19
CA LYS A 125 32.88 -38.43 -74.93
C LYS A 125 32.60 -38.06 -73.46
N ALA A 126 33.20 -38.76 -72.50
CA ALA A 126 33.06 -38.43 -71.08
C ALA A 126 33.65 -37.06 -70.73
N LYS A 127 34.78 -36.68 -71.34
CA LYS A 127 35.38 -35.34 -71.18
C LYS A 127 34.54 -34.26 -71.82
N ASP A 128 34.03 -34.49 -73.03
CA ASP A 128 33.18 -33.53 -73.76
C ASP A 128 31.88 -33.25 -72.98
N ILE A 129 31.20 -34.30 -72.50
CA ILE A 129 30.01 -34.17 -71.64
C ILE A 129 30.32 -33.39 -70.37
N ASN A 130 31.47 -33.64 -69.72
CA ASN A 130 31.85 -32.94 -68.49
C ASN A 130 32.15 -31.45 -68.76
N LEU A 131 32.79 -31.13 -69.89
CA LEU A 131 33.06 -29.75 -70.31
C LEU A 131 31.75 -29.00 -70.62
N GLU A 132 30.85 -29.60 -71.40
CA GLU A 132 29.52 -29.03 -71.72
C GLU A 132 28.67 -28.84 -70.45
N THR A 133 28.70 -29.81 -69.53
CA THR A 133 28.01 -29.71 -68.23
C THR A 133 28.59 -28.59 -67.38
N THR A 134 29.91 -28.41 -67.37
CA THR A 134 30.58 -27.35 -66.61
C THR A 134 30.26 -25.97 -67.19
N GLU A 135 30.29 -25.81 -68.52
CA GLU A 135 29.89 -24.57 -69.19
C GLU A 135 28.43 -24.20 -68.97
N THR A 136 27.51 -25.18 -69.01
CA THR A 136 26.08 -24.93 -68.79
C THR A 136 25.80 -24.56 -67.33
N ILE A 137 26.47 -25.21 -66.36
CA ILE A 137 26.41 -24.82 -64.95
C ILE A 137 26.90 -23.37 -64.75
N HIS A 138 28.03 -22.97 -65.34
CA HIS A 138 28.53 -21.60 -65.21
C HIS A 138 27.58 -20.57 -65.86
N LYS A 139 27.02 -20.87 -67.04
CA LYS A 139 26.02 -19.98 -67.69
C LYS A 139 24.78 -19.80 -66.82
N LEU A 140 24.30 -20.87 -66.17
CA LEU A 140 23.16 -20.82 -65.23
C LEU A 140 23.49 -20.07 -63.94
N GLN A 141 24.73 -20.17 -63.42
CA GLN A 141 25.20 -19.38 -62.28
C GLN A 141 25.24 -17.89 -62.61
N ASP A 142 25.87 -17.51 -63.72
CA ASP A 142 25.94 -16.12 -64.19
C ASP A 142 24.54 -15.51 -64.44
N GLU A 143 23.61 -16.28 -64.99
CA GLU A 143 22.22 -15.85 -65.19
C GLU A 143 21.47 -15.68 -63.86
N SER A 144 21.61 -16.65 -62.95
CA SER A 144 21.05 -16.57 -61.58
C SER A 144 21.55 -15.34 -60.84
N ASP A 145 22.85 -15.09 -60.83
CA ASP A 145 23.45 -13.95 -60.13
C ASP A 145 22.99 -12.61 -60.70
N ARG A 146 22.84 -12.50 -62.03
CA ARG A 146 22.22 -11.33 -62.68
C ARG A 146 20.77 -11.11 -62.25
N ILE A 147 19.97 -12.17 -62.17
CA ILE A 147 18.57 -12.11 -61.72
C ILE A 147 18.52 -11.67 -60.24
N ILE A 148 19.38 -12.23 -59.38
CA ILE A 148 19.48 -11.86 -57.96
C ILE A 148 19.86 -10.39 -57.80
N LEU A 149 20.82 -9.88 -58.58
CA LEU A 149 21.24 -8.48 -58.55
C LEU A 149 20.11 -7.52 -58.98
N ASP A 150 19.41 -7.81 -60.07
CA ASP A 150 18.26 -7.01 -60.54
C ASP A 150 17.10 -7.02 -59.53
N LEU A 151 16.79 -8.18 -58.93
CA LEU A 151 15.73 -8.31 -57.94
C LEU A 151 16.07 -7.54 -56.65
N ASN A 152 17.32 -7.63 -56.18
CA ASN A 152 17.81 -6.83 -55.06
C ASN A 152 17.76 -5.32 -55.35
N PHE A 153 18.15 -4.89 -56.56
CA PHE A 153 18.09 -3.49 -56.97
C PHE A 153 16.65 -2.96 -57.01
N LYS A 154 15.71 -3.70 -57.61
CA LYS A 154 14.28 -3.37 -57.64
C LYS A 154 13.67 -3.32 -56.24
N SER A 155 14.01 -4.30 -55.38
CA SER A 155 13.58 -4.34 -53.97
C SER A 155 14.05 -3.10 -53.21
N LYS A 156 15.34 -2.71 -53.38
CA LYS A 156 15.88 -1.50 -52.77
C LYS A 156 15.17 -0.23 -53.24
N ILE A 157 14.93 -0.06 -54.54
CA ILE A 157 14.17 1.09 -55.05
C ILE A 157 12.76 1.13 -54.45
N HIS A 158 12.08 0.00 -54.33
CA HIS A 158 10.75 -0.04 -53.71
C HIS A 158 10.80 0.36 -52.23
N SER A 159 11.80 -0.13 -51.48
CA SER A 159 12.05 0.26 -50.09
C SER A 159 12.29 1.77 -49.96
N ASP A 160 13.22 2.34 -50.74
CA ASP A 160 13.56 3.76 -50.73
C ASP A 160 12.33 4.65 -51.07
N VAL A 161 11.48 4.21 -52.00
CA VAL A 161 10.22 4.90 -52.33
C VAL A 161 9.24 4.84 -51.15
N LYS A 162 9.06 3.67 -50.53
CA LYS A 162 8.17 3.49 -49.37
C LYS A 162 8.64 4.27 -48.15
N GLU A 163 9.94 4.31 -47.90
CA GLU A 163 10.55 5.11 -46.84
C GLU A 163 10.27 6.61 -47.06
N ARG A 164 10.47 7.13 -48.28
CA ARG A 164 10.16 8.52 -48.62
C ARG A 164 8.67 8.85 -48.50
N GLU A 165 7.77 7.94 -48.88
CA GLU A 165 6.33 8.10 -48.64
C GLU A 165 6.01 8.15 -47.15
N ASN A 166 6.62 7.28 -46.34
CA ASN A 166 6.38 7.21 -44.90
C ASN A 166 6.90 8.46 -44.19
N ASN A 167 8.12 8.89 -44.50
CA ASN A 167 8.74 10.10 -43.93
C ASN A 167 7.93 11.37 -44.27
N LYS A 168 7.33 11.45 -45.48
CA LYS A 168 6.38 12.52 -45.83
C LYS A 168 5.11 12.48 -44.99
N LYS A 169 4.54 11.29 -44.74
CA LYS A 169 3.34 11.13 -43.89
C LYS A 169 3.63 11.50 -42.43
N ILE A 170 4.75 11.04 -41.88
CA ILE A 170 5.20 11.36 -40.52
C ILE A 170 5.39 12.88 -40.39
N SER A 171 6.13 13.52 -41.29
CA SER A 171 6.33 14.99 -41.24
C SER A 171 5.02 15.77 -41.36
N ALA A 172 4.05 15.31 -42.17
CA ALA A 172 2.73 15.91 -42.24
C ALA A 172 1.94 15.76 -40.93
N GLN A 173 2.01 14.59 -40.29
CA GLN A 173 1.39 14.34 -38.97
C GLN A 173 2.04 15.18 -37.87
N GLU A 174 3.38 15.30 -37.85
CA GLU A 174 4.11 16.18 -36.92
C GLU A 174 3.67 17.63 -37.07
N GLN A 175 3.62 18.15 -38.30
CA GLN A 175 3.13 19.51 -38.55
C GLN A 175 1.67 19.72 -38.11
N GLN A 176 0.81 18.70 -38.24
CA GLN A 176 -0.56 18.74 -37.75
C GLN A 176 -0.61 18.72 -36.21
N HIS A 177 0.19 17.89 -35.57
CA HIS A 177 0.33 17.84 -34.11
C HIS A 177 0.84 19.17 -33.54
N VAL A 178 1.87 19.77 -34.13
CA VAL A 178 2.39 21.09 -33.71
C VAL A 178 1.30 22.18 -33.85
N LYS A 179 0.50 22.15 -34.93
CA LYS A 179 -0.64 23.08 -35.09
C LYS A 179 -1.76 22.82 -34.07
N MET A 180 -2.01 21.57 -33.68
CA MET A 180 -3.01 21.22 -32.66
C MET A 180 -2.54 21.58 -31.24
N ALA A 181 -1.27 21.35 -30.91
CA ALA A 181 -0.67 21.73 -29.64
C ALA A 181 -0.80 23.25 -29.44
N LYS A 182 -0.30 24.06 -30.38
CA LYS A 182 -0.42 25.53 -30.33
C LYS A 182 -1.85 26.02 -30.16
N ARG A 183 -2.83 25.44 -30.86
CA ARG A 183 -4.25 25.80 -30.70
C ARG A 183 -4.81 25.43 -29.32
N THR A 184 -4.33 24.32 -28.74
CA THR A 184 -4.71 23.90 -27.39
C THR A 184 -4.10 24.85 -26.35
N ASP A 185 -2.83 25.22 -26.51
CA ASP A 185 -2.12 26.17 -25.66
C ASP A 185 -2.78 27.56 -25.72
N ASP A 186 -3.00 28.11 -26.93
CA ASP A 186 -3.74 29.38 -27.16
C ASP A 186 -5.13 29.34 -26.49
N SER A 187 -5.84 28.20 -26.56
CA SER A 187 -7.15 28.03 -25.94
C SER A 187 -7.06 27.89 -24.41
N TYR A 188 -5.97 27.36 -23.88
CA TYR A 188 -5.75 27.23 -22.45
C TYR A 188 -5.40 28.59 -21.84
N GLU A 189 -4.48 29.33 -22.44
CA GLU A 189 -4.13 30.70 -22.03
C GLU A 189 -5.36 31.61 -21.99
N ARG A 190 -6.22 31.57 -23.02
CA ARG A 190 -7.49 32.32 -23.04
C ARG A 190 -8.44 31.93 -21.89
N LYS A 191 -8.53 30.64 -21.54
CA LYS A 191 -9.35 30.18 -20.41
C LYS A 191 -8.77 30.64 -19.07
N VAL A 192 -7.46 30.59 -18.90
CA VAL A 192 -6.77 31.10 -17.70
C VAL A 192 -6.97 32.61 -17.57
N ALA A 193 -6.76 33.38 -18.64
CA ALA A 193 -6.99 34.83 -18.64
C ALA A 193 -8.45 35.19 -18.31
N ALA A 194 -9.43 34.50 -18.91
CA ALA A 194 -10.84 34.68 -18.60
C ALA A 194 -11.18 34.35 -17.14
N ALA A 195 -10.60 33.29 -16.58
CA ALA A 195 -10.78 32.92 -15.18
C ALA A 195 -10.15 33.93 -14.21
N VAL A 196 -9.00 34.51 -14.55
CA VAL A 196 -8.36 35.59 -13.77
C VAL A 196 -9.25 36.84 -13.77
N ILE A 197 -9.75 37.27 -14.93
CA ILE A 197 -10.65 38.43 -15.05
C ILE A 197 -11.96 38.22 -14.28
N ASP A 198 -12.59 37.04 -14.41
CA ASP A 198 -13.80 36.69 -13.65
C ASP A 198 -13.56 36.68 -12.13
N HIS A 199 -12.41 36.17 -11.68
CA HIS A 199 -12.01 36.21 -10.28
C HIS A 199 -11.75 37.65 -9.78
N GLU A 200 -11.07 38.48 -10.56
CA GLU A 200 -10.80 39.88 -10.23
C GLU A 200 -12.10 40.70 -10.13
N ASN A 201 -13.03 40.50 -11.06
CA ASN A 201 -14.37 41.10 -11.00
C ASN A 201 -15.13 40.68 -9.73
N LYS A 202 -15.14 39.38 -9.40
CA LYS A 202 -15.77 38.87 -8.17
C LYS A 202 -15.15 39.44 -6.90
N LEU A 203 -13.83 39.58 -6.87
CA LEU A 203 -13.10 40.17 -5.75
C LEU A 203 -13.42 41.67 -5.61
N SER A 204 -13.50 42.40 -6.73
CA SER A 204 -13.90 43.81 -6.78
C SER A 204 -15.34 44.00 -6.27
N ASP A 205 -16.30 43.21 -6.74
CA ASP A 205 -17.69 43.21 -6.29
C ASP A 205 -17.81 42.91 -4.79
N GLN A 206 -17.04 41.93 -4.30
CA GLN A 206 -17.02 41.58 -2.87
C GLN A 206 -16.45 42.72 -2.03
N ASN A 207 -15.33 43.33 -2.46
CA ASN A 207 -14.74 44.49 -1.79
C ASN A 207 -15.69 45.69 -1.78
N HIS A 208 -16.41 45.93 -2.88
CA HIS A 208 -17.42 46.99 -2.96
C HIS A 208 -18.57 46.75 -1.97
N LYS A 209 -19.13 45.53 -1.93
CA LYS A 209 -20.17 45.15 -0.96
C LYS A 209 -19.70 45.33 0.48
N GLN A 210 -18.50 44.86 0.82
CA GLN A 210 -17.92 45.03 2.16
C GLN A 210 -17.70 46.51 2.52
N LEU A 211 -17.30 47.35 1.55
CA LEU A 211 -17.15 48.79 1.76
C LEU A 211 -18.51 49.46 2.02
N VAL A 212 -19.56 49.10 1.29
CA VAL A 212 -20.94 49.58 1.51
C VAL A 212 -21.41 49.16 2.90
N GLU A 213 -21.33 47.87 3.26
CA GLU A 213 -21.70 47.39 4.60
C GLU A 213 -20.94 48.11 5.71
N ARG A 214 -19.62 48.32 5.56
CA ARG A 214 -18.81 49.04 6.55
C ARG A 214 -19.29 50.48 6.73
N ASN A 215 -19.63 51.15 5.64
CA ASN A 215 -20.13 52.52 5.66
C ASN A 215 -21.54 52.59 6.29
N GLU A 216 -22.40 51.59 6.05
CA GLU A 216 -23.72 51.49 6.69
C GLU A 216 -23.61 51.23 8.20
N ARG A 217 -22.77 50.27 8.62
CA ARG A 217 -22.48 50.03 10.05
C ARG A 217 -21.96 51.28 10.75
N HIS A 218 -21.07 52.04 10.09
CA HIS A 218 -20.55 53.31 10.63
C HIS A 218 -21.64 54.39 10.74
N LYS A 219 -22.54 54.51 9.75
CA LYS A 219 -23.71 55.41 9.83
C LYS A 219 -24.64 55.02 10.98
N PHE A 220 -24.95 53.72 11.12
CA PHE A 220 -25.80 53.20 12.19
C PHE A 220 -25.19 53.44 13.58
N HIS A 221 -23.90 53.13 13.75
CA HIS A 221 -23.20 53.38 15.02
C HIS A 221 -23.18 54.87 15.38
N ASN A 222 -22.91 55.76 14.43
CA ASN A 222 -22.97 57.20 14.66
C ASN A 222 -24.39 57.70 15.02
N PHE A 223 -25.43 57.08 14.45
CA PHE A 223 -26.81 57.37 14.83
C PHE A 223 -27.13 56.89 16.25
N GLU A 224 -26.72 55.67 16.61
CA GLU A 224 -26.88 55.10 17.96
C GLU A 224 -26.14 55.95 19.02
N MET A 225 -24.92 56.41 18.72
CA MET A 225 -24.15 57.30 19.60
C MET A 225 -24.85 58.65 19.80
N LYS A 226 -25.37 59.27 18.74
CA LYS A 226 -26.18 60.50 18.86
C LYS A 226 -27.44 60.29 19.69
N ALA A 227 -28.17 59.22 19.47
CA ALA A 227 -29.37 58.89 20.24
C ALA A 227 -29.04 58.69 21.74
N LYS A 228 -27.91 58.05 22.06
CA LYS A 228 -27.41 57.92 23.45
C LYS A 228 -27.02 59.27 24.06
N GLU A 229 -26.35 60.14 23.31
CA GLU A 229 -26.03 61.50 23.75
C GLU A 229 -27.28 62.35 24.01
N GLU A 230 -28.27 62.29 23.13
CA GLU A 230 -29.55 63.00 23.25
C GLU A 230 -30.34 62.50 24.48
N HIS A 231 -30.47 61.18 24.64
CA HIS A 231 -31.07 60.58 25.83
C HIS A 231 -30.34 60.96 27.13
N HIS A 232 -29.00 61.01 27.12
CA HIS A 232 -28.25 61.46 28.30
C HIS A 232 -28.46 62.95 28.61
N LYS A 233 -28.52 63.81 27.59
CA LYS A 233 -28.87 65.24 27.75
C LYS A 233 -30.29 65.40 28.33
N GLU A 234 -31.26 64.61 27.85
CA GLU A 234 -32.63 64.62 28.39
C GLU A 234 -32.67 64.17 29.85
N LEU A 235 -31.95 63.10 30.20
CA LEU A 235 -31.82 62.62 31.58
C LEU A 235 -31.25 63.69 32.51
N LEU A 236 -30.17 64.38 32.11
CA LEU A 236 -29.58 65.48 32.90
C LEU A 236 -30.57 66.65 33.07
N LEU A 237 -31.36 66.99 32.05
CA LEU A 237 -32.42 68.00 32.16
C LEU A 237 -33.56 67.55 33.09
N GLN A 238 -33.88 66.26 33.12
CA GLN A 238 -34.85 65.69 34.05
C GLN A 238 -34.32 65.69 35.49
N GLU A 239 -33.04 65.36 35.70
CA GLU A 239 -32.40 65.42 37.01
C GLU A 239 -32.32 66.85 37.55
N ASP A 240 -31.93 67.84 36.73
CA ASP A 240 -31.91 69.26 37.13
C ASP A 240 -33.33 69.78 37.49
N LYS A 241 -34.35 69.45 36.69
CA LYS A 241 -35.76 69.74 37.03
C LYS A 241 -36.16 69.09 38.36
N SER A 242 -35.82 67.82 38.56
CA SER A 242 -36.11 67.07 39.79
C SER A 242 -35.38 67.65 41.01
N PHE A 243 -34.12 68.07 40.83
CA PHE A 243 -33.32 68.73 41.85
C PHE A 243 -33.91 70.08 42.23
N LYS A 244 -34.25 70.93 41.25
CA LYS A 244 -34.93 72.22 41.48
C LYS A 244 -36.25 72.06 42.22
N GLN A 245 -37.05 71.05 41.87
CA GLN A 245 -38.28 70.73 42.61
C GLN A 245 -38.00 70.32 44.06
N LYS A 246 -37.07 69.37 44.30
CA LYS A 246 -36.67 68.95 45.64
C LYS A 246 -36.10 70.10 46.47
N TYR A 247 -35.25 70.94 45.88
CA TYR A 247 -34.68 72.13 46.52
C TYR A 247 -35.76 73.14 46.91
N ASN A 248 -36.70 73.44 46.00
CA ASN A 248 -37.81 74.35 46.29
C ASN A 248 -38.75 73.81 47.39
N LEU A 249 -39.00 72.48 47.42
CA LEU A 249 -39.75 71.84 48.50
C LEU A 249 -39.00 71.89 49.84
N MET A 250 -37.69 71.64 49.83
CA MET A 250 -36.82 71.72 51.00
C MET A 250 -36.75 73.15 51.56
N ALA A 251 -36.59 74.15 50.69
CA ALA A 251 -36.58 75.56 51.07
C ALA A 251 -37.93 75.99 51.69
N LYS A 252 -39.07 75.61 51.08
CA LYS A 252 -40.40 75.83 51.66
C LYS A 252 -40.59 75.13 53.01
N SER A 253 -40.12 73.89 53.13
CA SER A 253 -40.16 73.12 54.37
C SER A 253 -39.35 73.80 55.48
N HIS A 254 -38.10 74.18 55.19
CA HIS A 254 -37.24 74.93 56.11
C HIS A 254 -37.86 76.26 56.53
N GLN A 255 -38.43 77.03 55.60
CA GLN A 255 -39.13 78.27 55.93
C GLN A 255 -40.30 78.00 56.89
N SER A 256 -41.13 76.98 56.62
CA SER A 256 -42.25 76.61 57.50
C SER A 256 -41.81 76.16 58.90
N ILE A 257 -40.62 75.56 59.03
CA ILE A 257 -40.02 75.19 60.31
C ILE A 257 -39.54 76.45 61.03
N LEU A 258 -38.84 77.37 60.34
CA LEU A 258 -38.40 78.64 60.91
C LEU A 258 -39.59 79.50 61.38
N ASP A 259 -40.66 79.59 60.59
CA ASP A 259 -41.87 80.32 60.95
C ASP A 259 -42.54 79.71 62.19
N ARG A 260 -42.64 78.37 62.27
CA ARG A 260 -43.15 77.65 63.46
C ARG A 260 -42.27 77.84 64.69
N VAL A 261 -40.94 77.87 64.53
CA VAL A 261 -39.99 78.14 65.64
C VAL A 261 -40.15 79.58 66.11
N LYS A 262 -40.24 80.55 65.19
CA LYS A 262 -40.47 81.96 65.48
C LYS A 262 -41.81 82.19 66.18
N GLU A 263 -42.88 81.52 65.74
CA GLU A 263 -44.19 81.56 66.38
C GLU A 263 -44.14 81.00 67.81
N ARG A 264 -43.55 79.81 68.00
CA ARG A 264 -43.36 79.22 69.33
C ARG A 264 -42.54 80.12 70.25
N PHE A 265 -41.46 80.71 69.75
CA PHE A 265 -40.61 81.63 70.49
C PHE A 265 -41.37 82.90 70.89
N ASN A 266 -42.09 83.53 69.95
CA ASN A 266 -42.95 84.68 70.24
C ASN A 266 -44.02 84.36 71.28
N ASN A 267 -44.66 83.18 71.19
CA ASN A 267 -45.67 82.73 72.15
C ASN A 267 -45.06 82.50 73.55
N GLN A 268 -43.83 81.95 73.63
CA GLN A 268 -43.09 81.82 74.89
C GLN A 268 -42.69 83.18 75.48
N VAL A 269 -42.14 84.09 74.67
CA VAL A 269 -41.80 85.45 75.12
C VAL A 269 -43.06 86.18 75.62
N ASN A 270 -44.14 86.14 74.87
CA ASN A 270 -45.42 86.75 75.25
C ASN A 270 -46.02 86.13 76.52
N SER A 271 -45.87 84.82 76.76
CA SER A 271 -46.35 84.18 77.99
C SER A 271 -45.50 84.58 79.20
N ILE A 272 -44.17 84.66 79.06
CA ILE A 272 -43.26 85.16 80.09
C ILE A 272 -43.59 86.61 80.46
N VAL A 273 -43.77 87.48 79.47
CA VAL A 273 -44.14 88.89 79.68
C VAL A 273 -45.49 89.01 80.39
N LYS A 274 -46.53 88.28 79.94
CA LYS A 274 -47.85 88.25 80.60
C LYS A 274 -47.76 87.76 82.05
N ASN A 275 -46.96 86.73 82.32
CA ASN A 275 -46.80 86.18 83.67
C ASN A 275 -46.06 87.17 84.60
N GLN A 276 -45.02 87.85 84.11
CA GLN A 276 -44.35 88.91 84.88
C GLN A 276 -45.27 90.12 85.13
N MET A 277 -46.11 90.51 84.16
CA MET A 277 -47.11 91.56 84.35
C MET A 277 -48.15 91.18 85.41
N LYS A 278 -48.69 89.95 85.37
CA LYS A 278 -49.59 89.44 86.42
C LYS A 278 -48.93 89.47 87.81
N TYR A 279 -47.68 89.02 87.92
CA TYR A 279 -46.94 89.03 89.19
C TYR A 279 -46.74 90.46 89.72
N LYS A 280 -46.34 91.41 88.86
CA LYS A 280 -46.16 92.83 89.23
C LYS A 280 -47.49 93.48 89.65
N LYS A 281 -48.59 93.16 88.97
CA LYS A 281 -49.94 93.63 89.32
C LYS A 281 -50.35 93.16 90.72
N ASN A 282 -50.21 91.86 91.00
CA ASN A 282 -50.53 91.28 92.31
C ASN A 282 -49.69 91.87 93.46
N ILE A 283 -48.44 92.28 93.22
CA ILE A 283 -47.62 93.00 94.21
C ILE A 283 -48.16 94.43 94.42
N SER A 284 -48.51 95.14 93.35
CA SER A 284 -49.03 96.50 93.42
C SER A 284 -50.37 96.57 94.15
N GLU A 285 -51.25 95.59 93.95
CA GLU A 285 -52.55 95.51 94.63
C GLU A 285 -52.38 95.25 96.13
N LYS A 286 -51.48 94.32 96.52
CA LYS A 286 -51.16 94.05 97.93
C LYS A 286 -50.48 95.21 98.68
N ALA A 287 -49.83 96.12 97.96
CA ALA A 287 -49.20 97.30 98.55
C ALA A 287 -50.19 98.43 98.88
N GLY A 288 -51.38 98.42 98.27
CA GLY A 288 -52.42 99.44 98.48
C GLY A 288 -53.44 99.10 99.57
N ASP A 289 -53.43 97.88 100.08
CA ASP A 289 -54.45 97.35 101.00
C ASP A 289 -54.10 97.66 102.48
N ASP A 290 -54.99 98.41 103.15
CA ASP A 290 -54.88 98.80 104.56
C ASP A 290 -54.87 97.60 105.52
N PHE A 291 -55.36 96.42 105.10
CA PHE A 291 -55.25 95.17 105.87
C PHE A 291 -53.80 94.80 106.21
N TYR A 292 -52.84 95.16 105.36
CA TYR A 292 -51.41 94.89 105.58
C TYR A 292 -50.70 95.99 106.41
N LYS A 293 -51.41 97.06 106.83
CA LYS A 293 -50.87 98.11 107.71
C LYS A 293 -51.03 97.73 109.18
N VAL A 294 -50.02 97.04 109.66
CA VAL A 294 -49.92 96.51 111.02
C VAL A 294 -49.96 97.60 112.11
N SER A 295 -50.95 97.51 113.01
CA SER A 295 -51.16 98.44 114.13
C SER A 295 -50.64 97.89 115.47
N SER A 296 -49.96 98.74 116.25
CA SER A 296 -49.21 98.37 117.46
C SER A 296 -50.07 98.20 118.72
N ILE A 297 -49.58 97.40 119.69
CA ILE A 297 -50.24 97.16 120.98
C ILE A 297 -49.68 98.07 122.07
N ASN A 298 -50.59 98.78 122.75
CA ASN A 298 -50.30 99.70 123.83
C ASN A 298 -50.92 99.17 125.15
N PRO A 299 -50.24 98.26 125.88
CA PRO A 299 -50.66 97.85 127.21
C PRO A 299 -50.40 98.96 128.24
N SER A 300 -51.19 98.98 129.31
CA SER A 300 -50.93 99.80 130.50
C SER A 300 -50.77 98.93 131.74
N ILE A 301 -49.92 99.35 132.67
CA ILE A 301 -49.63 98.65 133.92
C ILE A 301 -49.89 99.57 135.11
N LYS A 302 -50.54 99.03 136.16
CA LYS A 302 -50.77 99.67 137.45
C LYS A 302 -50.20 98.79 138.55
N GLU A 303 -49.59 99.41 139.55
CA GLU A 303 -49.05 98.70 140.72
C GLU A 303 -50.08 98.74 141.86
N GLY A 304 -50.59 97.55 142.25
CA GLY A 304 -51.38 97.36 143.46
C GLY A 304 -50.50 97.08 144.68
N ILE A 305 -51.10 96.83 145.85
CA ILE A 305 -50.34 96.52 147.07
C ILE A 305 -49.76 95.09 146.99
N THR A 306 -50.58 94.12 146.59
CA THR A 306 -50.25 92.68 146.54
C THR A 306 -50.04 92.13 145.12
N ASP A 307 -50.48 92.86 144.10
CA ASP A 307 -50.48 92.46 142.69
C ASP A 307 -50.07 93.60 141.75
N TYR A 308 -49.72 93.26 140.49
CA TYR A 308 -49.69 94.20 139.38
C TYR A 308 -50.85 93.93 138.43
N GLU A 309 -51.53 94.99 138.01
CA GLU A 309 -52.65 94.94 137.09
C GLU A 309 -52.23 95.45 135.71
N VAL A 310 -52.27 94.57 134.71
CA VAL A 310 -51.90 94.87 133.32
C VAL A 310 -53.14 94.81 132.44
N SER A 311 -53.53 95.94 131.87
CA SER A 311 -54.74 96.06 131.05
C SER A 311 -54.41 96.40 129.59
N ILE A 312 -55.13 95.77 128.66
CA ILE A 312 -55.03 95.98 127.21
C ILE A 312 -56.43 96.05 126.60
N LYS A 313 -56.67 97.04 125.74
CA LYS A 313 -57.89 97.08 124.93
C LYS A 313 -57.79 96.06 123.78
N VAL A 314 -58.64 95.04 123.81
CA VAL A 314 -58.63 93.91 122.86
C VAL A 314 -60.10 93.49 122.60
N PRO A 315 -60.54 93.33 121.34
CA PRO A 315 -61.91 92.90 121.05
C PRO A 315 -62.12 91.43 121.48
N GLU A 316 -63.37 91.05 121.76
CA GLU A 316 -63.66 89.80 122.47
C GLU A 316 -63.15 88.54 121.75
N HIS A 317 -63.21 88.51 120.41
CA HIS A 317 -62.72 87.39 119.61
C HIS A 317 -61.19 87.24 119.61
N GLU A 318 -60.44 88.22 120.12
CA GLU A 318 -58.98 88.15 120.25
C GLU A 318 -58.51 87.83 121.68
N LYS A 319 -59.40 87.77 122.68
CA LYS A 319 -59.02 87.64 124.11
C LYS A 319 -58.19 86.39 124.43
N GLU A 320 -58.44 85.27 123.74
CA GLU A 320 -57.69 84.01 123.92
C GLU A 320 -56.31 84.02 123.24
N ASN A 321 -56.13 84.90 122.26
CA ASN A 321 -54.88 85.04 121.50
C ASN A 321 -53.86 85.94 122.23
N VAL A 322 -54.27 86.61 123.31
CA VAL A 322 -53.40 87.39 124.20
C VAL A 322 -52.88 86.48 125.31
N ARG A 323 -51.56 86.44 125.47
CA ARG A 323 -50.89 85.76 126.57
C ARG A 323 -49.99 86.74 127.31
N LEU A 324 -50.12 86.78 128.63
CA LEU A 324 -49.18 87.47 129.51
C LEU A 324 -48.25 86.44 130.14
N THR A 325 -46.95 86.72 130.10
CA THR A 325 -45.91 85.95 130.78
C THR A 325 -45.11 86.87 131.69
N ALA A 326 -45.01 86.52 132.96
CA ALA A 326 -44.19 87.22 133.94
C ALA A 326 -42.91 86.42 134.19
N HIS A 327 -41.76 87.08 134.22
CA HIS A 327 -40.49 86.43 134.56
C HIS A 327 -39.54 87.42 135.26
N GLY A 328 -39.20 87.13 136.51
CA GLY A 328 -38.43 88.04 137.35
C GLY A 328 -39.16 89.39 137.51
N ARG A 329 -38.50 90.46 137.07
CA ARG A 329 -39.02 91.84 137.05
C ARG A 329 -39.62 92.27 135.70
N LYS A 330 -39.93 91.33 134.79
CA LYS A 330 -40.42 91.65 133.44
C LYS A 330 -41.76 91.00 133.15
N VAL A 331 -42.69 91.78 132.62
CA VAL A 331 -43.95 91.33 132.06
C VAL A 331 -43.87 91.42 130.54
N THR A 332 -44.11 90.30 129.86
CA THR A 332 -44.20 90.23 128.41
C THR A 332 -45.63 89.88 128.02
N VAL A 333 -46.30 90.78 127.29
CA VAL A 333 -47.59 90.47 126.68
C VAL A 333 -47.40 90.22 125.20
N SER A 334 -47.93 89.07 124.74
CA SER A 334 -47.92 88.66 123.35
C SER A 334 -49.35 88.47 122.83
N LEU A 335 -49.71 89.11 121.71
CA LEU A 335 -50.92 88.80 120.94
C LEU A 335 -50.52 88.08 119.65
N THR A 336 -51.17 86.94 119.36
CA THR A 336 -50.96 86.20 118.11
C THR A 336 -52.18 86.31 117.20
N ARG A 337 -52.13 87.16 116.17
CA ARG A 337 -53.16 87.21 115.13
C ARG A 337 -52.89 86.13 114.08
N ARG A 338 -53.92 85.38 113.70
CA ARG A 338 -53.86 84.38 112.64
C ARG A 338 -54.79 84.79 111.51
N PHE A 339 -54.22 85.09 110.35
CA PHE A 339 -54.94 85.36 109.12
C PHE A 339 -54.90 84.11 108.25
N GLN A 340 -56.08 83.64 107.86
CA GLN A 340 -56.24 82.60 106.86
C GLN A 340 -57.15 83.17 105.77
N ASP A 341 -56.65 83.17 104.55
CA ASP A 341 -57.36 83.69 103.38
C ASP A 341 -57.27 82.67 102.24
N GLU A 342 -58.36 82.51 101.49
CA GLU A 342 -58.53 81.44 100.51
C GLU A 342 -59.06 82.00 99.19
N LEU A 343 -58.19 82.07 98.20
CA LEU A 343 -58.50 82.59 96.86
C LEU A 343 -58.63 81.45 95.86
N THR A 344 -59.85 81.19 95.41
CA THR A 344 -60.17 80.38 94.22
C THR A 344 -59.95 81.20 92.96
N SER A 345 -59.02 80.78 92.10
CA SER A 345 -58.85 81.37 90.76
C SER A 345 -59.78 80.71 89.74
N GLU A 346 -60.10 81.41 88.64
CA GLU A 346 -61.01 80.92 87.58
C GLU A 346 -60.55 79.59 86.95
N ASP A 347 -59.26 79.29 86.94
CA ASP A 347 -58.69 77.99 86.51
C ASP A 347 -58.93 76.84 87.53
N GLY A 348 -59.80 77.02 88.52
CA GLY A 348 -60.16 76.01 89.53
C GLY A 348 -59.10 75.77 90.64
N SER A 349 -57.99 76.50 90.62
CA SER A 349 -56.92 76.38 91.61
C SER A 349 -57.19 77.19 92.88
N THR A 350 -57.00 76.57 94.05
CA THR A 350 -57.17 77.19 95.38
C THR A 350 -55.83 77.59 95.96
N SER A 351 -55.59 78.90 96.09
CA SER A 351 -54.41 79.44 96.78
C SER A 351 -54.78 79.81 98.22
N LYS A 352 -54.25 79.05 99.19
CA LYS A 352 -54.48 79.29 100.63
C LYS A 352 -53.30 80.05 101.23
N SER A 353 -53.55 81.28 101.66
CA SER A 353 -52.59 82.11 102.40
C SER A 353 -52.80 81.91 103.89
N LYS A 354 -51.74 81.53 104.61
CA LYS A 354 -51.73 81.47 106.09
C LYS A 354 -50.62 82.37 106.60
N ARG A 355 -50.98 83.46 107.27
CA ARG A 355 -50.05 84.43 107.87
C ARG A 355 -50.36 84.55 109.36
N SER A 356 -49.37 84.34 110.21
CA SER A 356 -49.46 84.60 111.64
C SER A 356 -48.61 85.80 112.01
N GLU A 357 -49.19 86.76 112.72
CA GLU A 357 -48.49 87.92 113.25
C GLU A 357 -48.41 87.85 114.76
N ILE A 358 -47.22 88.08 115.31
CA ILE A 358 -46.96 88.02 116.75
C ILE A 358 -46.51 89.40 117.21
N PHE A 359 -47.38 90.07 117.96
CA PHE A 359 -47.07 91.32 118.62
C PHE A 359 -46.55 91.02 120.01
N THR A 360 -45.38 91.52 120.36
CA THR A 360 -44.81 91.33 121.71
C THR A 360 -44.42 92.68 122.30
N LYS A 361 -45.00 93.03 123.46
CA LYS A 361 -44.60 94.20 124.25
C LYS A 361 -44.04 93.73 125.58
N LYS A 362 -42.84 94.21 125.92
CA LYS A 362 -42.18 93.98 127.21
C LYS A 362 -42.32 95.23 128.07
N MET A 363 -42.59 95.02 129.35
CA MET A 363 -42.71 96.04 130.40
C MET A 363 -41.88 95.58 131.60
N GLU A 364 -41.30 96.52 132.34
CA GLU A 364 -40.51 96.23 133.53
C GLU A 364 -41.27 96.66 134.79
N THR A 365 -41.07 95.92 135.88
CA THR A 365 -41.74 96.08 137.18
C THR A 365 -40.72 96.22 138.29
N SER A 366 -41.06 96.93 139.36
CA SER A 366 -40.11 97.21 140.46
C SER A 366 -39.85 95.97 141.32
N GLN A 367 -40.88 95.14 141.52
CA GLN A 367 -40.81 93.90 142.31
C GLN A 367 -40.75 92.63 141.44
N ILE A 368 -40.34 91.51 142.05
CA ILE A 368 -40.32 90.19 141.40
C ILE A 368 -41.75 89.65 141.37
N LEU A 369 -42.12 89.04 140.25
CA LEU A 369 -43.47 88.54 139.99
C LEU A 369 -43.55 87.02 140.09
N ASN A 370 -44.67 86.51 140.61
CA ASN A 370 -44.94 85.08 140.66
C ASN A 370 -45.61 84.61 139.35
N PRO A 371 -44.91 83.85 138.47
CA PRO A 371 -45.48 83.40 137.19
C PRO A 371 -46.62 82.37 137.35
N ARG A 372 -46.77 81.75 138.53
CA ARG A 372 -47.81 80.74 138.79
C ARG A 372 -49.15 81.33 139.23
N GLN A 373 -49.17 82.62 139.61
CA GLN A 373 -50.34 83.31 140.13
C GLN A 373 -50.68 84.51 139.23
N ILE A 374 -51.11 84.18 138.01
CA ILE A 374 -51.65 85.12 137.04
C ILE A 374 -53.14 84.83 136.89
N THR A 375 -53.99 85.79 137.24
CA THR A 375 -55.44 85.70 137.03
C THR A 375 -55.85 86.66 135.93
N GLN A 376 -56.77 86.22 135.06
CA GLN A 376 -57.21 86.95 133.87
C GLN A 376 -58.70 87.28 134.02
N SER A 377 -59.07 88.53 133.79
CA SER A 377 -60.45 89.02 133.75
C SER A 377 -60.67 89.88 132.51
N TYR A 378 -61.86 89.81 131.92
CA TYR A 378 -62.22 90.57 130.72
C TYR A 378 -63.53 91.30 130.97
N HIS A 379 -63.53 92.63 130.73
CA HIS A 379 -64.72 93.47 130.90
C HIS A 379 -64.71 94.55 129.81
N GLU A 380 -65.83 94.73 129.10
CA GLU A 380 -66.08 95.83 128.16
C GLU A 380 -64.92 96.16 127.18
N GLY A 381 -64.34 95.15 126.54
CA GLY A 381 -63.26 95.36 125.57
C GLY A 381 -61.87 95.56 126.18
N ILE A 382 -61.72 95.44 127.49
CA ILE A 382 -60.46 95.52 128.21
C ILE A 382 -60.14 94.16 128.83
N LEU A 383 -59.00 93.61 128.44
CA LEU A 383 -58.43 92.41 129.03
C LEU A 383 -57.43 92.80 130.11
N THR A 384 -57.68 92.34 131.33
CA THR A 384 -56.89 92.67 132.52
C THR A 384 -56.28 91.40 133.10
N PHE A 385 -54.98 91.45 133.35
CA PHE A 385 -54.23 90.40 134.03
C PHE A 385 -53.73 90.92 135.37
N LYS A 386 -54.01 90.19 136.44
CA LYS A 386 -53.45 90.42 137.77
C LYS A 386 -52.34 89.42 138.03
N VAL A 387 -51.13 89.91 138.27
CA VAL A 387 -49.94 89.11 138.55
C VAL A 387 -49.54 89.35 139.99
N ALA A 388 -49.57 88.31 140.83
CA ALA A 388 -49.16 88.42 142.22
C ALA A 388 -47.66 88.79 142.32
N LYS A 389 -47.33 89.67 143.26
CA LYS A 389 -45.94 89.92 143.66
C LYS A 389 -45.44 88.74 144.50
N LEU A 390 -44.14 88.48 144.46
CA LEU A 390 -43.48 87.33 145.10
C LEU A 390 -42.88 87.73 146.45
#